data_AF-B0FGT9-F1
#
_entry.id   AF-B0FGT9-F1
#
_cell.length_a   1.000
_cell.length_b   1.000
_cell.length_c   1.000
_cell.angle_alpha   90.00
_cell.angle_beta   90.00
_cell.angle_gamma   90.00
#
_symmetry.space_group_name_H-M   'P 1'
#
loop_
_entity.id
_entity.type
_entity.pdbx_description
1 polymer ?
#
loop_
_entity_poly.entity_id
_entity_poly.type
_entity_poly.pdbx_seq_one_letter_code
_entity_poly.pdbx_strand_id
1 'polypeptide(L)'
;GRVMKQKRQREEQDSRNGEASSTELRAPTLWTSPLVVKHNKKNSPALSLTAEQMVSALLEAEPPIVYSEYDPSRPFNEASMMTLLTNLADRELVHMINWAKRVPGFVDLTLHDQVHLLECAWLEI
;
A
#
# COMPACT_ATOMS: atom_id res chain seq x y z
N GLY A 1 22.45 1.62 -71.99
CA GLY A 1 21.96 0.24 -71.85
C GLY A 1 20.45 0.25 -71.84
N ARG A 2 19.81 -0.58 -72.68
CA ARG A 2 18.35 -0.76 -72.77
C ARG A 2 17.93 -1.89 -71.84
N VAL A 3 16.79 -1.76 -71.14
CA VAL A 3 15.93 -2.86 -70.66
C VAL A 3 14.59 -2.21 -70.27
N MET A 4 13.55 -2.22 -71.10
CA MET A 4 12.62 -3.31 -71.46
C MET A 4 11.71 -3.74 -70.29
N LYS A 5 10.44 -3.31 -70.40
CA LYS A 5 9.27 -3.72 -69.62
C LYS A 5 8.96 -5.21 -69.82
N GLN A 6 8.30 -5.83 -68.84
CA GLN A 6 7.40 -7.02 -68.84
C GLN A 6 7.71 -7.87 -67.59
N LYS A 7 6.82 -8.64 -66.94
CA LYS A 7 5.39 -8.99 -67.03
C LYS A 7 5.23 -10.21 -66.10
N ARG A 8 4.02 -10.39 -65.54
CA ARG A 8 3.43 -11.63 -64.97
C ARG A 8 3.86 -12.05 -63.54
N GLN A 9 2.91 -12.19 -62.58
CA GLN A 9 1.86 -13.23 -62.41
C GLN A 9 2.54 -14.54 -61.96
N ARG A 10 2.16 -15.31 -60.93
CA ARG A 10 1.00 -15.48 -60.04
C ARG A 10 1.36 -16.64 -59.08
N GLU A 11 0.58 -16.79 -58.00
CA GLU A 11 0.24 -17.97 -57.15
C GLU A 11 0.91 -19.32 -57.52
N GLU A 12 1.25 -20.26 -56.62
CA GLU A 12 0.51 -20.84 -55.49
C GLU A 12 1.37 -21.99 -54.88
N GLN A 13 1.09 -22.41 -53.63
CA GLN A 13 1.27 -23.78 -53.04
C GLN A 13 2.70 -24.40 -52.97
N ASP A 14 3.16 -25.14 -51.96
CA ASP A 14 2.49 -26.03 -51.00
C ASP A 14 3.44 -26.37 -49.80
N SER A 15 2.84 -26.47 -48.61
CA SER A 15 3.16 -27.28 -47.42
C SER A 15 4.61 -27.58 -46.97
N ARG A 16 4.94 -27.15 -45.73
CA ARG A 16 5.27 -28.09 -44.64
C ARG A 16 5.31 -27.44 -43.25
N ASN A 17 4.51 -28.03 -42.36
CA ASN A 17 4.50 -27.91 -40.90
C ASN A 17 5.89 -27.81 -40.25
N GLY A 18 6.00 -26.99 -39.19
CA GLY A 18 7.08 -27.07 -38.21
C GLY A 18 7.16 -25.84 -37.30
N GLU A 19 6.42 -25.88 -36.20
CA GLU A 19 6.73 -25.25 -34.90
C GLU A 19 7.15 -23.77 -34.89
N ALA A 20 6.16 -22.89 -34.68
CA ALA A 20 6.39 -21.52 -34.21
C ALA A 20 6.84 -21.55 -32.74
N SER A 21 8.15 -21.48 -32.51
CA SER A 21 8.75 -21.10 -31.23
C SER A 21 8.36 -19.64 -30.93
N SER A 22 7.26 -19.48 -30.17
CA SER A 22 6.84 -18.19 -29.63
C SER A 22 7.83 -17.72 -28.57
N THR A 23 8.78 -16.88 -28.96
CA THR A 23 9.58 -16.07 -28.03
C THR A 23 8.82 -14.78 -27.76
N GLU A 24 7.66 -14.89 -27.10
CA GLU A 24 6.93 -13.74 -26.54
C GLU A 24 7.73 -13.22 -25.34
N LEU A 25 8.27 -12.01 -25.51
CA LEU A 25 8.88 -11.24 -24.45
C LEU A 25 7.90 -11.12 -23.30
N ARG A 26 8.36 -11.53 -22.13
CA ARG A 26 7.64 -11.60 -20.86
C ARG A 26 6.89 -10.30 -20.58
N ALA A 27 5.59 -10.28 -20.85
CA ALA A 27 4.67 -9.27 -20.37
C ALA A 27 4.68 -9.30 -18.83
N PRO A 28 4.81 -8.15 -18.13
CA PRO A 28 4.57 -8.10 -16.70
C PRO A 28 3.11 -8.49 -16.45
N THR A 29 2.96 -9.52 -15.64
CA THR A 29 1.70 -10.13 -15.23
C THR A 29 0.72 -9.09 -14.66
N LEU A 30 -0.36 -8.86 -15.40
CA LEU A 30 -1.74 -8.91 -14.92
C LEU A 30 -1.98 -8.38 -13.50
N TRP A 31 -1.98 -7.07 -13.33
CA TRP A 31 -2.82 -6.47 -12.30
C TRP A 31 -4.19 -6.25 -12.92
N THR A 32 -5.01 -7.29 -12.85
CA THR A 32 -6.45 -7.18 -13.05
C THR A 32 -6.96 -6.06 -12.16
N SER A 33 -7.60 -5.08 -12.81
CA SER A 33 -8.19 -3.88 -12.22
C SER A 33 -8.82 -4.14 -10.86
N PRO A 34 -8.64 -3.26 -9.85
CA PRO A 34 -9.32 -3.40 -8.59
C PRO A 34 -10.82 -3.44 -8.85
N LEU A 35 -11.45 -4.54 -8.44
CA LEU A 35 -12.89 -4.64 -8.34
C LEU A 35 -13.34 -3.44 -7.49
N VAL A 36 -13.99 -2.46 -8.14
CA VAL A 36 -14.65 -1.35 -7.47
C VAL A 36 -15.78 -1.91 -6.62
N VAL A 37 -15.45 -2.32 -5.40
CA VAL A 37 -16.43 -2.54 -4.35
C VAL A 37 -17.01 -1.18 -4.03
N LYS A 38 -18.17 -0.90 -4.64
CA LYS A 38 -19.00 0.27 -4.32
C LYS A 38 -19.43 0.16 -2.85
N HIS A 39 -18.69 0.80 -1.95
CA HIS A 39 -19.21 1.09 -0.62
C HIS A 39 -20.24 2.21 -0.72
N ASN A 40 -21.45 1.93 -0.24
CA ASN A 40 -22.54 2.89 -0.17
C ASN A 40 -22.24 3.87 0.97
N LYS A 41 -21.60 5.00 0.64
CA LYS A 41 -21.10 6.06 1.54
C LYS A 41 -22.19 6.85 2.30
N LYS A 42 -23.41 6.30 2.42
CA LYS A 42 -24.58 7.02 2.97
C LYS A 42 -24.85 6.75 4.45
N ASN A 43 -24.18 5.78 5.07
CA ASN A 43 -24.48 5.35 6.45
C ASN A 43 -23.22 5.06 7.31
N SER A 44 -22.09 5.77 7.12
CA SER A 44 -20.96 5.58 8.05
C SER A 44 -21.37 6.05 9.45
N PRO A 45 -21.29 5.19 10.49
CA PRO A 45 -21.67 5.55 11.85
C PRO A 45 -20.82 6.71 12.38
N ALA A 46 -19.58 6.85 11.91
CA ALA A 46 -18.71 7.97 12.27
C ALA A 46 -19.28 9.34 11.83
N LEU A 47 -19.98 9.40 10.69
CA LEU A 47 -20.60 10.63 10.19
C LEU A 47 -21.89 11.00 10.94
N SER A 48 -22.41 10.11 11.78
CA SER A 48 -23.60 10.34 12.60
C SER A 48 -23.29 10.78 14.04
N LEU A 49 -22.01 10.79 14.43
CA LEU A 49 -21.60 11.19 15.77
C LEU A 49 -21.79 12.70 15.96
N THR A 50 -22.34 13.08 17.12
CA THR A 50 -22.28 14.47 17.59
C THR A 50 -20.83 14.84 17.93
N ALA A 51 -20.54 16.14 18.06
CA ALA A 51 -19.22 16.61 18.45
C ALA A 51 -18.76 16.02 19.80
N GLU A 52 -19.66 15.94 20.78
CA GLU A 52 -19.36 15.38 22.11
C GLU A 52 -19.02 13.89 22.06
N GLN A 53 -19.74 13.12 21.24
CA GLN A 53 -19.46 11.70 21.02
C GLN A 53 -18.16 11.49 20.27
N MET A 54 -17.86 12.33 19.27
CA MET A 54 -16.57 12.30 18.56
C MET A 54 -15.41 12.55 19.52
N VAL A 55 -15.50 13.61 20.35
CA VAL A 55 -14.47 13.92 21.35
C VAL A 55 -14.31 12.77 22.34
N SER A 56 -15.41 12.22 22.86
CA SER A 56 -15.37 11.11 23.82
C SER A 56 -14.70 9.87 23.21
N ALA A 57 -15.05 9.52 21.96
CA ALA A 57 -14.45 8.40 21.26
C ALA A 57 -12.94 8.60 21.05
N LEU A 58 -12.49 9.82 20.73
CA LEU A 58 -11.07 10.13 20.56
C LEU A 58 -10.28 10.07 21.87
N LEU A 59 -10.86 10.56 22.97
CA LEU A 59 -10.24 10.47 24.31
C LEU A 59 -10.14 9.02 24.78
N GLU A 60 -11.20 8.22 24.60
CA GLU A 60 -11.17 6.79 24.90
C GLU A 60 -10.15 6.05 24.02
N ALA A 61 -9.94 6.52 22.80
CA ALA A 61 -9.01 5.95 21.83
C ALA A 61 -7.54 6.23 22.15
N GLU A 62 -7.18 7.06 23.13
CA GLU A 62 -5.80 7.48 23.39
C GLU A 62 -4.84 6.28 23.63
N PRO A 63 -3.64 6.27 23.02
CA PRO A 63 -2.67 5.21 23.25
C PRO A 63 -2.02 5.36 24.65
N PRO A 64 -1.53 4.26 25.25
CA PRO A 64 -0.78 4.35 26.49
C PRO A 64 0.57 5.04 26.28
N ILE A 65 1.09 5.69 27.32
CA ILE A 65 2.44 6.24 27.34
C ILE A 65 3.45 5.08 27.36
N VAL A 66 4.40 5.11 26.44
CA VAL A 66 5.49 4.13 26.36
C VAL A 66 6.77 4.75 26.92
N TYR A 67 7.47 4.01 27.76
CA TYR A 67 8.75 4.45 28.33
C TYR A 67 9.91 3.74 27.66
N SER A 68 11.04 4.44 27.53
CA SER A 68 12.28 3.84 27.04
C SER A 68 12.82 2.78 28.01
N GLU A 69 13.52 1.80 27.46
CA GLU A 69 14.20 0.75 28.24
C GLU A 69 15.61 1.22 28.63
N TYR A 70 15.72 2.46 29.08
CA TYR A 70 17.00 3.07 29.46
C TYR A 70 17.57 2.42 30.72
N ASP A 71 18.81 1.95 30.61
CA ASP A 71 19.59 1.39 31.71
C ASP A 71 20.74 2.34 32.10
N PRO A 72 20.65 3.04 33.25
CA PRO A 72 21.67 4.01 33.68
C PRO A 72 23.00 3.36 34.06
N SER A 73 23.07 2.03 34.18
CA SER A 73 24.32 1.32 34.44
C SER A 73 25.20 1.15 33.20
N ARG A 74 24.66 1.41 31.99
CA ARG A 74 25.36 1.25 30.72
C ARG A 74 25.93 2.57 30.20
N PRO A 75 27.07 2.54 29.47
CA PRO A 75 27.60 3.74 28.82
C PRO A 75 26.58 4.36 27.86
N PHE A 76 26.35 5.66 27.98
CA PHE A 76 25.47 6.41 27.09
C PHE A 76 26.27 7.09 25.98
N ASN A 77 25.97 6.72 24.73
CA ASN A 77 26.57 7.25 23.51
C ASN A 77 25.53 7.33 22.38
N GLU A 78 25.93 7.89 21.23
CA GLU A 78 25.05 8.08 20.07
C GLU A 78 24.38 6.78 19.60
N ALA A 79 25.14 5.69 19.53
CA ALA A 79 24.58 4.40 19.12
C ALA A 79 23.52 3.90 20.11
N SER A 80 23.78 4.01 21.42
CA SER A 80 22.79 3.63 22.44
C SER A 80 21.54 4.52 22.43
N MET A 81 21.69 5.81 22.11
CA MET A 81 20.57 6.73 21.96
C MET A 81 19.70 6.34 20.77
N MET A 82 20.32 6.09 19.61
CA MET A 82 19.59 5.64 18.42
C MET A 82 18.85 4.33 18.69
N THR A 83 19.48 3.35 19.34
CA THR A 83 18.82 2.10 19.72
C THR A 83 17.61 2.34 20.64
N LEU A 84 17.74 3.19 21.66
CA LEU A 84 16.64 3.49 22.57
C LEU A 84 15.47 4.18 21.85
N LEU A 85 15.76 5.13 20.97
CA LEU A 85 14.74 5.84 20.19
C LEU A 85 14.05 4.93 19.18
N THR A 86 14.80 4.11 18.44
CA THR A 86 14.21 3.15 17.48
C THR A 86 13.37 2.10 18.20
N ASN A 87 13.84 1.54 19.32
CA ASN A 87 13.06 0.58 20.10
C ASN A 87 11.78 1.21 20.69
N LEU A 88 11.86 2.47 21.10
CA LEU A 88 10.68 3.20 21.59
C LEU A 88 9.67 3.40 20.46
N ALA A 89 10.12 3.87 19.30
CA ALA A 89 9.29 4.06 18.12
C ALA A 89 8.62 2.75 17.68
N ASP A 90 9.35 1.62 17.65
CA ASP A 90 8.79 0.30 17.31
C ASP A 90 7.61 -0.08 18.23
N ARG A 91 7.73 0.22 19.53
CA ARG A 91 6.68 -0.05 20.51
C ARG A 91 5.51 0.92 20.38
N GLU A 92 5.79 2.21 20.17
CA GLU A 92 4.77 3.24 19.95
C GLU A 92 3.97 2.98 18.68
N LEU A 93 4.60 2.52 17.60
CA LEU A 93 3.94 2.17 16.33
C LEU A 93 2.88 1.08 16.52
N VAL A 94 3.13 0.08 17.37
CA VAL A 94 2.12 -0.95 17.69
C VAL A 94 0.90 -0.33 18.36
N HIS A 95 1.10 0.63 19.27
CA HIS A 95 0.02 1.35 19.91
C HIS A 95 -0.69 2.32 18.96
N MET A 96 0.04 2.98 18.07
CA MET A 96 -0.48 3.87 17.03
C MET A 96 -1.41 3.13 16.06
N ILE A 97 -1.04 1.93 15.59
CA ILE A 97 -1.91 1.11 14.73
C ILE A 97 -3.22 0.77 15.44
N ASN A 98 -3.14 0.40 16.72
CA ASN A 98 -4.34 0.10 17.51
C ASN A 98 -5.18 1.36 17.82
N TRP A 99 -4.54 2.50 18.05
CA TRP A 99 -5.20 3.81 18.17
C TRP A 99 -5.94 4.17 16.89
N ALA A 100 -5.29 4.07 15.72
CA ALA A 100 -5.88 4.42 14.43
C ALA A 100 -7.16 3.63 14.14
N LYS A 101 -7.17 2.34 14.47
CA LYS A 101 -8.37 1.48 14.35
C LYS A 101 -9.55 1.94 15.24
N ARG A 102 -9.29 2.71 16.29
CA ARG A 102 -10.31 3.28 17.18
C ARG A 102 -10.76 4.67 16.75
N VAL A 103 -10.04 5.34 15.84
CA VAL A 103 -10.46 6.63 15.27
C VAL A 103 -11.74 6.44 14.45
N PRO A 104 -12.85 7.14 14.78
CA PRO A 104 -14.10 6.99 14.05
C PRO A 104 -13.95 7.22 12.54
N GLY A 105 -14.35 6.24 11.74
CA GLY A 105 -14.32 6.29 10.28
C GLY A 105 -13.02 5.78 9.65
N PHE A 106 -11.95 5.55 10.43
CA PHE A 106 -10.70 5.01 9.90
C PHE A 106 -10.85 3.58 9.37
N VAL A 107 -11.56 2.72 10.11
CA VAL A 107 -11.81 1.33 9.71
C VAL A 107 -12.80 1.19 8.55
N ASP A 108 -13.51 2.26 8.19
CA ASP A 108 -14.40 2.30 7.03
C ASP A 108 -13.62 2.46 5.71
N LEU A 109 -12.34 2.86 5.78
CA LEU A 109 -11.44 2.94 4.65
C LEU A 109 -11.01 1.54 4.18
N THR A 110 -10.54 1.44 2.94
CA THR A 110 -9.95 0.17 2.48
C THR A 110 -8.68 -0.13 3.28
N LEU A 111 -8.33 -1.42 3.43
CA LEU A 111 -7.09 -1.79 4.12
C LEU A 111 -5.86 -1.14 3.46
N HIS A 112 -5.87 -0.99 2.14
CA HIS A 112 -4.83 -0.29 1.40
C HIS A 112 -4.70 1.16 1.84
N ASP A 113 -5.82 1.89 1.92
CA ASP A 113 -5.82 3.29 2.35
C ASP A 113 -5.43 3.43 3.84
N GLN A 114 -5.86 2.51 4.70
CA GLN A 114 -5.48 2.49 6.11
C GLN A 114 -3.96 2.36 6.28
N VAL A 115 -3.34 1.41 5.57
CA VAL A 115 -1.89 1.22 5.59
C VAL A 115 -1.18 2.45 5.01
N HIS A 116 -1.64 2.96 3.87
CA HIS A 116 -1.03 4.10 3.21
C HIS A 116 -1.04 5.36 4.10
N LEU A 117 -2.16 5.66 4.77
CA LEU A 117 -2.24 6.80 5.68
C LEU A 117 -1.27 6.68 6.86
N LEU A 118 -1.12 5.47 7.43
CA LEU A 118 -0.16 5.23 8.50
C LEU A 118 1.29 5.37 8.01
N GLU A 119 1.62 4.81 6.84
CA GLU A 119 2.95 4.94 6.23
C GLU A 119 3.34 6.40 5.97
N CYS A 120 2.37 7.26 5.64
CA CYS A 120 2.62 8.68 5.39
C CYS A 120 2.71 9.52 6.68
N ALA A 121 1.95 9.19 7.73
CA ALA A 121 1.77 10.07 8.88
C ALA A 121 2.50 9.60 10.16
N TRP A 122 3.05 8.39 10.21
CA TRP A 122 3.53 7.81 11.48
C TRP A 122 4.63 8.60 12.20
N LEU A 123 5.42 9.43 11.50
CA LEU A 123 6.45 10.26 12.13
C LEU A 123 5.90 11.62 12.59
N GLU A 124 4.76 12.05 12.04
CA GLU A 124 4.07 13.29 12.41
C GLU A 124 3.16 13.12 13.63
N ILE A 125 2.61 11.90 13.79
CA ILE A 125 1.78 11.48 14.92
C ILE A 125 2.66 11.21 16.14
#